data_AF-A0ABD2N0A7-F1
#
_entry.id   AF-A0ABD2N0A7-F1
#
_cell.length_a   1.000
_cell.length_b   1.000
_cell.length_c   1.000
_cell.angle_alpha   90.00
_cell.angle_beta   90.00
_cell.angle_gamma   90.00
#
_symmetry.space_group_name_H-M   'P 1'
#
loop_
_entity.id
_entity.type
_entity.pdbx_description
1 polymer ?
#
loop_
_entity_poly.entity_id
_entity_poly.type
_entity_poly.pdbx_seq_one_letter_code
_entity_poly.pdbx_strand_id
1 'polypeptide(L)'
;MYICNELLEYQLGDNVLDFKRMLINILESNIPKLNCMCIVSPPSAGKNFFFDGVRDYLLNVGQMCNPNRSNHFAYQDCYNKRIIIWNEPNYESSELENLKMLFAGDNLSANVKNKPQANVKRTPVIILSNNEPAFVRHHAFRDRIVTYYWKSAPYLKEYDKKPLPLACINCLKKNLNFFWDPL
;
A
#
# COMPACT_ATOMS: atom_id res chain seq x y z
N MET A 1 -16.64 -15.33 2.47
CA MET A 1 -16.69 -13.89 2.13
C MET A 1 -16.73 -12.98 3.37
N TYR A 2 -16.97 -13.52 4.57
CA TYR A 2 -17.07 -12.77 5.83
C TYR A 2 -15.71 -12.35 6.44
N ILE A 3 -14.68 -13.19 6.29
CA ILE A 3 -13.40 -13.01 7.00
C ILE A 3 -12.66 -11.69 6.71
N CYS A 4 -12.71 -11.18 5.47
CA CYS A 4 -12.09 -9.88 5.17
C CYS A 4 -12.79 -8.74 5.89
N ASN A 5 -14.11 -8.82 6.04
CA ASN A 5 -14.90 -7.79 6.73
C ASN A 5 -14.69 -7.90 8.24
N GLU A 6 -14.74 -9.11 8.78
CA GLU A 6 -14.41 -9.40 10.18
C GLU A 6 -13.00 -8.91 10.54
N LEU A 7 -12.02 -9.11 9.65
CA LEU A 7 -10.67 -8.59 9.85
C LEU A 7 -10.65 -7.06 9.90
N LEU A 8 -11.29 -6.38 8.95
CA LEU A 8 -11.32 -4.92 8.98
C LEU A 8 -12.06 -4.41 10.24
N GLU A 9 -13.19 -5.00 10.61
CA GLU A 9 -13.95 -4.67 11.83
C GLU A 9 -13.13 -4.90 13.09
N TYR A 10 -12.43 -6.03 13.17
CA TYR A 10 -11.52 -6.32 14.27
C TYR A 10 -10.40 -5.27 14.39
N GLN A 11 -9.82 -4.84 13.27
CA GLN A 11 -8.70 -3.91 13.25
C GLN A 11 -9.13 -2.45 13.49
N LEU A 12 -10.29 -2.04 12.99
CA LEU A 12 -10.64 -0.62 12.84
C LEU A 12 -11.89 -0.20 13.63
N GLY A 13 -12.72 -1.16 14.05
CA GLY A 13 -13.99 -0.89 14.74
C GLY A 13 -14.90 0.02 13.93
N ASP A 14 -15.33 1.13 14.52
CA ASP A 14 -16.22 2.10 13.86
C ASP A 14 -15.55 2.81 12.66
N ASN A 15 -14.21 2.82 12.58
CA ASN A 15 -13.47 3.49 11.52
C ASN A 15 -13.34 2.66 10.22
N VAL A 16 -13.98 1.49 10.13
CA VAL A 16 -13.90 0.61 8.95
C VAL A 16 -14.32 1.34 7.67
N LEU A 17 -15.39 2.13 7.72
CA LEU A 17 -15.91 2.80 6.53
C LEU A 17 -14.93 3.87 6.02
N ASP A 18 -14.32 4.63 6.93
CA ASP A 18 -13.35 5.66 6.60
C ASP A 18 -12.05 5.05 6.06
N PHE A 19 -11.60 3.94 6.63
CA PHE A 19 -10.48 3.18 6.07
C PHE A 19 -10.76 2.68 4.66
N LYS A 20 -11.95 2.08 4.41
CA LYS A 20 -12.33 1.59 3.09
C LYS A 20 -12.34 2.73 2.05
N ARG A 21 -12.94 3.87 2.40
CA ARG A 21 -12.97 5.08 1.57
C ARG A 21 -11.56 5.60 1.28
N MET A 22 -10.73 5.70 2.30
CA MET A 22 -9.35 6.18 2.18
C MET A 22 -8.52 5.26 1.28
N LEU A 23 -8.62 3.93 1.47
CA LEU A 23 -7.92 2.97 0.63
C LEU A 23 -8.37 3.08 -0.83
N ILE A 24 -9.67 3.15 -1.11
CA ILE A 24 -10.16 3.36 -2.48
C ILE A 24 -9.65 4.67 -3.07
N ASN A 25 -9.70 5.77 -2.32
CA ASN A 25 -9.22 7.06 -2.77
C ASN A 25 -7.72 7.05 -3.09
N ILE A 26 -6.92 6.30 -2.34
CA ILE A 26 -5.49 6.11 -2.62
C ILE A 26 -5.31 5.26 -3.87
N LEU A 27 -5.96 4.09 -3.95
CA LEU A 27 -5.86 3.18 -5.11
C LEU A 27 -6.22 3.88 -6.44
N GLU A 28 -7.20 4.78 -6.40
CA GLU A 28 -7.64 5.57 -7.56
C GLU A 28 -6.95 6.93 -7.69
N SER A 29 -5.99 7.26 -6.81
CA SER A 29 -5.25 8.53 -6.84
C SER A 29 -6.11 9.80 -6.74
N ASN A 30 -7.25 9.72 -6.06
CA ASN A 30 -8.26 10.78 -5.98
C ASN A 30 -7.88 11.96 -5.05
N ILE A 31 -6.94 11.77 -4.13
CA ILE A 31 -6.56 12.80 -3.15
C ILE A 31 -5.27 13.47 -3.62
N PRO A 32 -5.24 14.79 -3.90
CA PRO A 32 -4.00 15.46 -4.28
C PRO A 32 -2.91 15.30 -3.21
N LYS A 33 -1.67 15.03 -3.63
CA LYS A 33 -0.47 14.85 -2.78
C LYS A 33 -0.48 13.68 -1.81
N LEU A 34 -1.60 13.00 -1.58
CA LEU A 34 -1.68 11.78 -0.76
C LEU A 34 -1.74 10.55 -1.67
N ASN A 35 -0.64 9.83 -1.77
CA ASN A 35 -0.50 8.68 -2.68
C ASN A 35 -0.01 7.41 -1.95
N CYS A 36 0.12 7.45 -0.63
CA CYS A 36 0.67 6.35 0.15
C CYS A 36 -0.22 5.99 1.36
N MET A 37 -0.43 4.69 1.58
CA MET A 37 -0.99 4.14 2.82
C MET A 37 0.05 3.26 3.51
N CYS A 38 0.28 3.50 4.80
CA CYS A 38 1.16 2.69 5.62
C CYS A 38 0.36 1.91 6.68
N ILE A 39 0.58 0.60 6.75
CA ILE A 39 0.01 -0.26 7.79
C ILE A 39 1.13 -0.74 8.69
N VAL A 40 1.10 -0.26 9.93
CA VAL A 40 2.05 -0.64 10.98
C VAL A 40 1.36 -1.60 11.93
N SER A 41 1.96 -2.75 12.20
CA SER A 41 1.40 -3.68 13.20
C SER A 41 2.35 -4.78 13.59
N PRO A 42 2.13 -5.50 14.69
CA PRO A 42 2.88 -6.71 14.96
C PRO A 42 2.78 -7.75 13.82
N PRO A 43 3.70 -8.74 13.78
CA PRO A 43 3.55 -9.91 12.94
C PRO A 43 2.18 -10.59 13.15
N SER A 44 1.67 -11.25 12.12
CA SER A 44 0.38 -11.97 12.17
C SER A 44 -0.84 -11.10 12.49
N ALA A 45 -0.78 -9.79 12.20
CA ALA A 45 -1.94 -8.90 12.24
C ALA A 45 -2.89 -9.00 11.03
N GLY A 46 -2.55 -9.82 10.02
CA GLY A 46 -3.36 -9.98 8.81
C GLY A 46 -3.11 -8.95 7.70
N LYS A 47 -2.05 -8.12 7.80
CA LYS A 47 -1.65 -7.15 6.76
C LYS A 47 -1.56 -7.82 5.37
N ASN A 48 -0.67 -8.80 5.23
CA ASN A 48 -0.47 -9.53 3.99
C ASN A 48 -1.71 -10.35 3.60
N PHE A 49 -2.41 -10.93 4.58
CA PHE A 49 -3.65 -11.67 4.33
C PHE A 49 -4.69 -10.83 3.58
N PHE A 50 -4.83 -9.55 3.93
CA PHE A 50 -5.75 -8.65 3.25
C PHE A 50 -5.17 -8.04 1.96
N PHE A 51 -3.99 -7.43 2.04
CA PHE A 51 -3.42 -6.66 0.93
C PHE A 51 -2.86 -7.52 -0.21
N ASP A 52 -2.53 -8.79 0.03
CA ASP A 52 -2.24 -9.72 -1.07
C ASP A 52 -3.49 -9.92 -1.95
N GLY A 53 -4.68 -10.03 -1.37
CA GLY A 53 -5.91 -10.10 -2.17
C GLY A 53 -6.20 -8.81 -2.94
N VAL A 54 -5.88 -7.64 -2.38
CA VAL A 54 -6.04 -6.35 -3.06
C VAL A 54 -5.08 -6.22 -4.24
N ARG A 55 -3.78 -6.52 -4.02
CA ARG A 55 -2.77 -6.39 -5.09
C ARG A 55 -3.03 -7.42 -6.21
N ASP A 56 -3.42 -8.64 -5.86
CA ASP A 56 -3.66 -9.72 -6.82
C ASP A 56 -4.88 -9.41 -7.70
N TYR A 57 -5.88 -8.69 -7.18
CA TYR A 57 -7.02 -8.21 -7.97
C TYR A 57 -6.60 -7.17 -9.02
N LEU A 58 -5.62 -6.31 -8.71
CA LEU A 58 -5.17 -5.26 -9.63
C LEU A 58 -4.27 -5.78 -10.75
N LEU A 59 -3.83 -7.04 -10.68
CA LEU A 59 -3.03 -7.80 -11.66
C LEU A 59 -1.63 -7.25 -11.95
N ASN A 60 -1.46 -5.93 -12.01
CA ASN A 60 -0.23 -5.27 -12.36
C ASN A 60 0.40 -4.58 -11.14
N VAL A 61 1.16 -5.37 -10.39
CA VAL A 61 1.78 -4.98 -9.11
C VAL A 61 3.27 -4.71 -9.30
N GLY A 62 3.76 -3.67 -8.64
CA GLY A 62 5.18 -3.44 -8.40
C GLY A 62 5.56 -3.83 -6.98
N GLN A 63 6.66 -4.57 -6.83
CA GLN A 63 7.24 -4.84 -5.51
C GLN A 63 8.46 -3.94 -5.34
N MET A 64 8.36 -2.95 -4.46
CA MET A 64 9.46 -2.01 -4.23
C MET A 64 10.54 -2.67 -3.37
N CYS A 65 11.79 -2.55 -3.81
CA CYS A 65 12.95 -2.96 -3.04
C CYS A 65 13.44 -1.82 -2.15
N ASN A 66 14.13 -2.15 -1.07
CA ASN A 66 14.69 -1.15 -0.15
C ASN A 66 15.77 -0.30 -0.87
N PRO A 67 15.58 1.02 -1.00
CA PRO A 67 16.51 1.88 -1.70
C PRO A 67 17.68 2.26 -0.78
N ASN A 68 18.88 2.05 -1.26
CA ASN A 68 20.13 2.34 -0.56
C ASN A 68 21.25 2.57 -1.61
N ARG A 69 22.41 3.05 -1.16
CA ARG A 69 23.59 3.35 -1.99
C ARG A 69 24.03 2.22 -2.91
N SER A 70 23.84 0.96 -2.52
CA SER A 70 24.23 -0.20 -3.33
C SER A 70 23.10 -0.72 -4.23
N ASN A 71 21.85 -0.30 -4.02
CA ASN A 71 20.69 -0.72 -4.77
C ASN A 71 20.16 0.39 -5.69
N HIS A 72 20.88 0.62 -6.79
CA HIS A 72 20.51 1.63 -7.79
C HIS A 72 19.21 1.35 -8.56
N PHE A 73 18.65 0.14 -8.45
CA PHE A 73 17.47 -0.32 -9.19
C PHE A 73 16.25 -0.53 -8.27
N ALA A 74 16.24 0.09 -7.08
CA ALA A 74 15.19 -0.10 -6.08
C ALA A 74 13.77 0.20 -6.58
N TYR A 75 13.65 1.17 -7.50
CA TYR A 75 12.38 1.62 -8.08
C TYR A 75 12.05 0.98 -9.42
N GLN A 76 12.89 0.06 -9.93
CA GLN A 76 12.72 -0.52 -11.27
C GLN A 76 11.33 -1.16 -11.43
N ASP A 77 10.88 -1.88 -10.41
CA ASP A 77 9.60 -2.60 -10.41
C ASP A 77 8.41 -1.68 -10.11
N CYS A 78 8.62 -0.37 -9.91
CA CYS A 78 7.56 0.63 -9.77
C CYS A 78 7.07 1.15 -11.13
N TYR A 79 7.80 0.90 -12.22
CA TYR A 79 7.46 1.41 -13.53
C TYR A 79 6.23 0.72 -14.14
N ASN A 80 5.30 1.54 -14.64
CA ASN A 80 4.08 1.12 -15.35
C ASN A 80 3.24 0.11 -14.53
N LYS A 81 3.00 0.40 -13.25
CA LYS A 81 2.24 -0.44 -12.31
C LYS A 81 0.92 0.23 -11.92
N ARG A 82 -0.06 -0.57 -11.48
CA ARG A 82 -1.32 -0.08 -10.91
C ARG A 82 -1.23 0.15 -9.40
N ILE A 83 -0.33 -0.57 -8.74
CA ILE A 83 -0.10 -0.49 -7.30
C ILE A 83 1.35 -0.89 -7.00
N ILE A 84 1.94 -0.22 -6.02
CA ILE A 84 3.26 -0.55 -5.49
C ILE A 84 3.10 -1.07 -4.07
N ILE A 85 3.72 -2.21 -3.78
CA ILE A 85 3.78 -2.82 -2.45
C ILE A 85 5.20 -2.67 -1.94
N TRP A 86 5.37 -2.07 -0.76
CA TRP A 86 6.66 -1.97 -0.08
C TRP A 86 6.58 -2.65 1.28
N ASN A 87 7.16 -3.84 1.36
CA ASN A 87 7.18 -4.66 2.56
C ASN A 87 8.44 -4.39 3.38
N GLU A 88 8.26 -4.21 4.69
CA GLU A 88 9.33 -3.92 5.66
C GLU A 88 10.28 -2.83 5.15
N PRO A 89 9.75 -1.59 5.00
CA PRO A 89 10.47 -0.50 4.38
C PRO A 89 11.73 -0.15 5.16
N ASN A 90 12.84 -0.08 4.45
CA ASN A 90 14.09 0.46 4.93
C ASN A 90 14.72 1.29 3.83
N TYR A 91 15.21 2.49 4.17
CA TYR A 91 15.79 3.41 3.19
C TYR A 91 16.94 4.21 3.80
N GLU A 92 17.88 4.62 2.96
CA GLU A 92 18.90 5.60 3.34
C GLU A 92 18.40 7.03 3.18
N SER A 93 18.95 7.95 3.97
CA SER A 93 18.55 9.37 3.99
C SER A 93 18.68 10.07 2.63
N SER A 94 19.55 9.60 1.73
CA SER A 94 19.69 10.14 0.36
C SER A 94 18.44 9.92 -0.50
N GLU A 95 17.62 8.94 -0.15
CA GLU A 95 16.41 8.57 -0.89
C GLU A 95 15.17 9.36 -0.46
N LEU A 96 15.33 10.27 0.51
CA LEU A 96 14.22 11.01 1.10
C LEU A 96 13.46 11.86 0.08
N GLU A 97 14.15 12.47 -0.90
CA GLU A 97 13.49 13.23 -1.97
C GLU A 97 12.75 12.32 -2.96
N ASN A 98 13.34 11.19 -3.35
CA ASN A 98 12.69 10.20 -4.22
C ASN A 98 11.41 9.65 -3.58
N LEU A 99 11.47 9.35 -2.28
CA LEU A 99 10.30 8.89 -1.51
C LEU A 99 9.23 9.98 -1.38
N LYS A 100 9.60 11.25 -1.18
CA LYS A 100 8.64 12.36 -1.18
C LYS A 100 7.89 12.47 -2.49
N MET A 101 8.60 12.32 -3.61
CA MET A 101 8.00 12.35 -4.95
C MET A 101 7.05 11.17 -5.13
N LEU A 102 7.52 9.96 -4.83
CA LEU A 102 6.73 8.74 -4.96
C LEU A 102 5.44 8.77 -4.10
N PHE A 103 5.55 9.21 -2.85
CA PHE A 103 4.41 9.28 -1.93
C PHE A 103 3.50 10.49 -2.15
N ALA A 104 3.96 11.52 -2.86
CA ALA A 104 3.11 12.59 -3.37
C ALA A 104 2.37 12.20 -4.66
N GLY A 105 2.88 11.19 -5.38
CA GLY A 105 2.42 10.85 -6.72
C GLY A 105 3.04 11.70 -7.82
N ASP A 106 4.21 12.29 -7.57
CA ASP A 106 4.99 13.02 -8.57
C ASP A 106 5.74 12.03 -9.49
N ASN A 107 6.16 12.51 -10.67
CA ASN A 107 6.93 11.70 -11.62
C ASN A 107 8.34 11.41 -11.10
N LEU A 108 8.70 10.14 -10.93
CA LEU A 108 10.02 9.72 -10.46
C LEU A 108 10.81 9.00 -11.57
N SER A 109 12.06 9.38 -11.79
CA SER A 109 12.95 8.66 -12.71
C SER A 109 13.55 7.42 -12.04
N ALA A 110 13.26 6.24 -12.56
CA ALA A 110 13.80 4.98 -12.07
C ALA A 110 14.86 4.44 -13.04
N ASN A 111 16.00 4.03 -12.51
CA ASN A 111 16.98 3.29 -13.29
C ASN A 111 16.44 1.89 -13.60
N VAL A 112 16.64 1.44 -14.84
CA VAL A 112 16.25 0.10 -15.30
C VAL A 112 17.47 -0.58 -15.90
N LYS A 113 17.74 -1.82 -15.51
CA LYS A 113 18.93 -2.54 -15.97
C LYS A 113 18.90 -2.71 -17.49
N ASN A 114 20.00 -2.31 -18.14
CA ASN A 114 20.20 -2.41 -19.59
C ASN A 114 19.13 -1.69 -20.43
N LYS A 115 18.43 -0.70 -19.86
CA LYS A 115 17.41 0.08 -20.54
C LYS A 115 17.54 1.55 -20.18
N PRO A 116 17.00 2.47 -20.99
CA PRO A 116 16.85 3.86 -20.59
C PRO A 116 16.07 3.98 -19.27
N GLN A 117 16.31 5.08 -18.56
CA GLN A 117 15.55 5.40 -17.36
C GLN A 117 14.04 5.41 -17.67
N ALA A 118 13.27 4.85 -16.75
CA ALA A 118 11.83 4.75 -16.88
C ALA A 118 11.17 5.76 -15.93
N ASN A 119 10.13 6.44 -16.41
CA ASN A 119 9.39 7.40 -15.61
C ASN A 119 8.25 6.70 -14.86
N VAL A 120 8.38 6.60 -13.55
CA VAL A 120 7.32 6.15 -12.64
C VAL A 120 6.32 7.29 -12.50
N LYS A 121 5.17 7.15 -13.17
CA LYS A 121 4.03 8.05 -13.01
C LYS A 121 3.37 7.84 -11.64
N ARG A 122 2.44 8.73 -11.29
CA ARG A 122 1.58 8.59 -10.11
C ARG A 122 1.00 7.18 -10.00
N THR A 123 1.46 6.44 -9.00
CA THR A 123 1.08 5.05 -8.74
C THR A 123 0.90 4.87 -7.24
N PRO A 124 -0.25 4.38 -6.75
CA PRO A 124 -0.50 4.26 -5.33
C PRO A 124 0.48 3.32 -4.65
N VAL A 125 0.94 3.70 -3.45
CA VAL A 125 1.89 2.92 -2.65
C VAL A 125 1.21 2.40 -1.40
N ILE A 126 1.29 1.09 -1.19
CA ILE A 126 0.90 0.44 0.06
C ILE A 126 2.15 -0.07 0.76
N ILE A 127 2.35 0.38 1.98
CA ILE A 127 3.47 0.01 2.83
C ILE A 127 2.98 -0.91 3.93
N LEU A 128 3.62 -2.06 4.08
CA LEU A 128 3.32 -3.02 5.14
C LEU A 128 4.57 -3.17 6.02
N SER A 129 4.48 -2.81 7.30
CA SER A 129 5.63 -2.91 8.21
C SER A 129 5.27 -3.44 9.58
N ASN A 130 6.24 -4.13 10.20
CA ASN A 130 6.14 -4.58 11.57
C ASN A 130 6.47 -3.50 12.60
N ASN A 131 7.28 -2.53 12.22
CA ASN A 131 7.68 -1.41 13.05
C ASN A 131 7.28 -0.10 12.38
N GLU A 132 7.18 0.97 13.16
CA GLU A 132 6.88 2.28 12.57
C GLU A 132 8.08 2.78 11.75
N PRO A 133 7.94 2.97 10.42
CA PRO A 133 9.05 3.45 9.59
C PRO A 133 9.40 4.90 9.91
N ALA A 134 10.67 5.28 9.75
CA ALA A 134 11.16 6.61 10.11
C ALA A 134 10.41 7.78 9.44
N PHE A 135 9.93 7.60 8.20
CA PHE A 135 9.19 8.63 7.47
C PHE A 135 7.82 8.96 8.08
N VAL A 136 7.22 8.07 8.88
CA VAL A 136 5.89 8.29 9.47
C VAL A 136 5.90 9.50 10.42
N ARG A 137 6.99 9.70 11.16
CA ARG A 137 7.17 10.85 12.08
C ARG A 137 7.71 12.09 11.40
N HIS A 138 8.16 11.96 10.17
CA HIS A 138 8.87 13.03 9.50
C HIS A 138 7.87 14.00 8.84
N HIS A 139 7.87 15.27 9.26
CA HIS A 139 6.91 16.30 8.85
C HIS A 139 6.69 16.37 7.33
N ALA A 140 7.75 16.16 6.54
CA ALA A 140 7.64 16.20 5.09
C ALA A 140 6.81 15.06 4.46
N PHE A 141 6.35 14.07 5.21
CA PHE A 141 5.47 13.02 4.70
C PHE A 141 4.02 13.13 5.19
N ARG A 142 3.72 14.12 6.04
CA ARG A 142 2.41 14.29 6.69
C ARG A 142 1.25 14.36 5.71
N ASP A 143 1.43 15.06 4.58
CA ASP A 143 0.38 15.23 3.57
C ASP A 143 0.44 14.15 2.46
N ARG A 144 1.41 13.24 2.55
CA ARG A 144 1.74 12.23 1.53
C ARG A 144 1.32 10.82 1.92
N ILE A 145 1.29 10.55 3.22
CA ILE A 145 1.06 9.23 3.79
C ILE A 145 -0.10 9.30 4.79
N VAL A 146 -1.01 8.34 4.70
CA VAL A 146 -1.91 7.99 5.80
C VAL A 146 -1.42 6.71 6.47
N THR A 147 -1.34 6.71 7.80
CA THR A 147 -0.86 5.55 8.57
C THR A 147 -2.01 4.96 9.39
N TYR A 148 -2.16 3.63 9.33
CA TYR A 148 -3.06 2.87 10.19
C TYR A 148 -2.26 1.89 11.04
N TYR A 149 -2.67 1.76 12.30
CA TYR A 149 -2.07 0.81 13.24
C TYR A 149 -3.01 -0.37 13.42
N TRP A 150 -2.54 -1.57 13.08
CA TRP A 150 -3.29 -2.80 13.30
C TRP A 150 -2.75 -3.53 14.53
N LYS A 151 -3.61 -4.28 15.20
CA LYS A 151 -3.25 -5.17 16.30
C LYS A 151 -3.08 -6.60 15.80
N SER A 152 -2.40 -7.43 16.59
CA SER A 152 -2.27 -8.87 16.27
C SER A 152 -3.65 -9.49 16.10
N ALA A 153 -3.80 -10.39 15.12
CA ALA A 153 -5.05 -11.09 14.82
C ALA A 153 -4.83 -12.62 14.90
N PRO A 154 -4.66 -13.18 16.12
CA PRO A 154 -4.29 -14.59 16.28
C PRO A 154 -5.29 -15.58 15.71
N TYR A 155 -6.58 -15.22 15.68
CA TYR A 155 -7.67 -16.04 15.13
C TYR A 155 -7.49 -16.34 13.63
N LEU A 156 -6.70 -15.55 12.90
CA LEU A 156 -6.38 -15.83 11.50
C LEU A 156 -5.60 -17.14 11.31
N LYS A 157 -5.00 -17.70 12.38
CA LYS A 157 -4.33 -19.01 12.33
C LYS A 157 -5.28 -20.16 12.05
N GLU A 158 -6.58 -19.98 12.27
CA GLU A 158 -7.61 -20.97 11.98
C GLU A 158 -7.92 -21.09 10.47
N TYR A 159 -7.36 -20.19 9.66
CA TYR A 159 -7.59 -20.14 8.22
C TYR A 159 -6.35 -20.60 7.44
N ASP A 160 -6.48 -21.74 6.75
CA ASP A 160 -5.38 -22.33 5.98
C ASP A 160 -5.16 -21.67 4.60
N LYS A 161 -6.08 -20.80 4.17
CA LYS A 161 -6.08 -20.20 2.84
C LYS A 161 -6.21 -18.69 2.92
N LYS A 162 -5.52 -18.01 2.01
CA LYS A 162 -5.71 -16.57 1.76
C LYS A 162 -7.09 -16.30 1.18
N PRO A 163 -7.66 -15.11 1.43
CA PRO A 163 -8.91 -14.74 0.81
C PRO A 163 -8.73 -14.63 -0.70
N LEU A 164 -9.77 -14.99 -1.46
CA LEU A 164 -9.79 -14.76 -2.89
C LEU A 164 -9.69 -13.24 -3.16
N PRO A 165 -8.99 -12.80 -4.22
CA PRO A 165 -8.87 -11.37 -4.54
C PRO A 165 -10.21 -10.63 -4.61
N LEU A 166 -11.22 -11.27 -5.24
CA LEU A 166 -12.59 -10.75 -5.30
C LEU A 166 -13.24 -10.55 -3.93
N ALA A 167 -12.91 -11.38 -2.93
CA ALA A 167 -13.45 -11.23 -1.59
C ALA A 167 -12.90 -9.96 -0.90
N CYS A 168 -11.62 -9.64 -1.09
CA CYS A 168 -11.04 -8.39 -0.56
C CYS A 168 -11.69 -7.16 -1.19
N ILE A 169 -11.87 -7.13 -2.51
CA ILE A 169 -12.48 -5.99 -3.19
C ILE A 169 -13.96 -5.84 -2.86
N ASN A 170 -14.70 -6.95 -2.82
CA ASN A 170 -16.11 -6.89 -2.42
C ASN A 170 -16.25 -6.43 -0.97
N CYS A 171 -15.31 -6.79 -0.08
CA CYS A 171 -15.25 -6.22 1.28
C CYS A 171 -15.06 -4.69 1.25
N LEU A 172 -14.16 -4.18 0.41
CA LEU A 172 -13.93 -2.75 0.25
C LEU A 172 -15.16 -2.00 -0.26
N LYS A 173 -15.86 -2.56 -1.26
CA LYS A 173 -17.04 -1.94 -1.88
C LYS A 173 -18.30 -2.06 -1.04
N LYS A 174 -18.39 -3.05 -0.15
CA LYS A 174 -19.57 -3.28 0.69
C LYS A 174 -19.90 -2.03 1.52
N ASN A 175 -21.16 -1.61 1.46
CA ASN A 175 -21.70 -0.43 2.13
C ASN A 175 -21.10 0.91 1.67
N LEU A 176 -20.44 0.93 0.50
CA LEU A 176 -20.10 2.16 -0.20
C LEU A 176 -21.06 2.35 -1.38
N ASN A 177 -21.78 3.46 -1.39
CA ASN A 177 -22.63 3.86 -2.53
C ASN A 177 -21.77 4.46 -3.67
N PHE A 178 -20.63 3.84 -4.00
CA PHE A 178 -19.78 4.25 -5.11
C PHE A 178 -20.09 3.40 -6.33
N PHE A 179 -20.60 4.05 -7.39
CA PHE A 179 -20.65 3.47 -8.72
C PHE A 179 -19.23 3.29 -9.23
N TRP A 180 -18.76 2.05 -9.21
CA TRP A 180 -17.59 1.64 -9.98
C TRP A 180 -18.09 1.25 -11.35
N ASP A 181 -18.06 2.17 -12.31
CA ASP A 181 -18.11 1.76 -13.71
C ASP A 181 -16.69 1.28 -14.06
N PRO A 182 -16.50 -0.01 -14.40
CA PRO A 182 -15.26 -0.42 -15.01
C PRO A 182 -15.16 0.27 -16.38
N LEU A 183 -14.20 1.20 -16.50
CA LEU A 183 -13.70 1.62 -17.81
C LEU A 183 -13.03 0.44 -18.51
#